data_AF-A0A2Y9N7Y3-F1
#
_entry.id   AF-A0A2Y9N7Y3-F1
#
_cell.length_a   1.000
_cell.length_b   1.000
_cell.length_c   1.000
_cell.angle_alpha   90.00
_cell.angle_beta   90.00
_cell.angle_gamma   90.00
#
_symmetry.space_group_name_H-M   'P 1'
#
loop_
_entity.id
_entity.type
_entity.pdbx_description
1 polymer ?
#
loop_
_entity_poly.entity_id
_entity_poly.type
_entity_poly.pdbx_seq_one_letter_code
_entity_poly.pdbx_strand_id
1 'polypeptide(L)'
;MFGWGDFHSNIKTVKLNLLITGKIVDHGNGTFSVYFRHNSTGLGNVSVSLVPPSKVVEFEVSPQSTLETKESKSFNCRIEYEKTDRAKKTALCNFDPSKICYQEQTQSHVSWLCSKPFKVICIYIAFYSVDYKLVQKVCPDYNYHSETPYLSSG
;
A
#
# COMPACT_ATOMS: atom_id res chain seq x y z
N MET A 1 16.25 -14.06 8.35
CA MET A 1 16.32 -13.79 6.90
C MET A 1 14.89 -13.62 6.43
N PHE A 2 14.56 -12.55 5.70
CA PHE A 2 13.19 -12.37 5.18
C PHE A 2 12.92 -13.39 4.08
N GLY A 3 11.70 -13.97 4.07
CA GLY A 3 11.31 -14.98 3.06
C GLY A 3 10.93 -14.36 1.71
N TRP A 4 10.91 -13.04 1.62
CA TRP A 4 10.60 -12.27 0.42
C TRP A 4 11.60 -11.10 0.24
N GLY A 5 11.91 -10.80 -1.01
CA GLY A 5 12.88 -9.75 -1.38
C GLY A 5 12.24 -8.61 -2.16
N ASP A 6 11.60 -8.95 -3.28
CA ASP A 6 10.92 -8.01 -4.17
C ASP A 6 9.41 -8.28 -4.17
N PHE A 7 8.63 -7.23 -3.90
CA PHE A 7 7.17 -7.25 -3.95
C PHE A 7 6.69 -6.54 -5.23
N HIS A 8 5.66 -7.09 -5.87
CA HIS A 8 5.04 -6.49 -7.04
C HIS A 8 3.52 -6.67 -6.99
N SER A 9 2.77 -5.63 -7.35
CA SER A 9 1.32 -5.71 -7.51
C SER A 9 0.83 -4.77 -8.60
N ASN A 10 -0.15 -5.22 -9.39
CA ASN A 10 -0.86 -4.41 -10.36
C ASN A 10 -2.37 -4.54 -10.15
N ILE A 11 -3.05 -3.40 -9.99
CA ILE A 11 -4.51 -3.34 -9.86
C ILE A 11 -5.01 -2.37 -10.93
N LYS A 12 -5.92 -2.84 -11.79
CA LYS A 12 -6.33 -2.10 -12.97
C LYS A 12 -7.83 -2.19 -13.18
N THR A 13 -8.44 -1.03 -13.39
CA THR A 13 -9.80 -0.86 -13.88
C THR A 13 -9.79 -0.03 -15.16
N VAL A 14 -10.96 0.28 -15.71
CA VAL A 14 -11.09 1.20 -16.86
C VAL A 14 -10.71 2.62 -16.44
N LYS A 15 -10.97 2.98 -15.17
CA LYS A 15 -10.83 4.36 -14.67
C LYS A 15 -9.55 4.62 -13.90
N LEU A 16 -8.88 3.59 -13.38
CA LEU A 16 -7.64 3.74 -12.62
C LEU A 16 -6.71 2.54 -12.80
N ASN A 17 -5.43 2.82 -13.00
CA ASN A 17 -4.37 1.82 -13.00
C ASN A 17 -3.40 2.12 -11.87
N LEU A 18 -2.99 1.10 -11.12
CA LEU A 18 -2.03 1.17 -10.03
C LEU A 18 -0.95 0.09 -10.23
N LEU A 19 0.31 0.52 -10.17
CA LEU A 19 1.49 -0.34 -10.20
C LEU A 19 2.30 -0.10 -8.93
N ILE A 20 2.59 -1.16 -8.17
CA ILE A 20 3.35 -1.09 -6.92
C ILE A 20 4.56 -2.00 -7.04
N THR A 21 5.71 -1.49 -6.59
CA THR A 21 6.92 -2.27 -6.34
C THR A 21 7.37 -2.03 -4.91
N GLY A 22 7.77 -3.09 -4.22
CA GLY A 22 8.30 -3.04 -2.85
C GLY A 22 9.64 -3.75 -2.77
N LYS A 23 10.54 -3.29 -1.89
CA LYS A 23 11.82 -3.95 -1.61
C LYS A 23 12.17 -3.86 -0.13
N ILE A 24 12.67 -4.94 0.44
CA ILE A 24 13.25 -4.94 1.79
C ILE A 24 14.77 -4.85 1.74
N VAL A 25 15.35 -4.12 2.70
CA VAL A 25 16.79 -4.07 2.94
C VAL A 25 17.06 -4.27 4.44
N ASP A 26 17.71 -5.37 4.82
CA ASP A 26 18.21 -5.57 6.20
C ASP A 26 19.49 -4.77 6.39
N HIS A 27 19.56 -3.97 7.46
CA HIS A 27 20.72 -3.12 7.77
C HIS A 27 21.79 -3.86 8.58
N GLY A 28 21.52 -5.08 9.08
CA GLY A 28 22.44 -5.86 9.90
C GLY A 28 22.61 -5.33 11.35
N ASN A 29 22.02 -4.20 11.69
CA ASN A 29 22.09 -3.55 13.00
C ASN A 29 20.83 -3.78 13.86
N GLY A 30 20.00 -4.76 13.48
CA GLY A 30 18.70 -5.01 14.13
C GLY A 30 17.53 -4.20 13.54
N THR A 31 17.76 -3.40 12.50
CA THR A 31 16.71 -2.70 11.74
C THR A 31 16.70 -3.12 10.27
N PHE A 32 15.59 -2.84 9.59
CA PHE A 32 15.47 -2.99 8.14
C PHE A 32 14.57 -1.91 7.59
N SER A 33 14.76 -1.59 6.31
CA SER A 33 13.89 -0.66 5.58
C SER A 33 13.03 -1.39 4.56
N VAL A 34 11.81 -0.90 4.37
CA VAL A 34 10.91 -1.30 3.29
C VAL A 34 10.61 -0.11 2.41
N TYR A 35 10.98 -0.21 1.14
CA TYR A 35 10.78 0.84 0.16
C TYR A 35 9.60 0.48 -0.72
N PHE A 36 8.60 1.34 -0.79
CA PHE A 36 7.54 1.26 -1.78
C PHE A 36 7.73 2.35 -2.83
N ARG A 37 7.54 1.95 -4.08
CA ARG A 37 7.27 2.87 -5.18
C ARG A 37 5.94 2.47 -5.79
N HIS A 38 5.03 3.43 -5.92
CA HIS A 38 3.80 3.20 -6.66
C HIS A 38 3.51 4.29 -7.66
N ASN A 39 3.01 3.89 -8.82
CA ASN A 39 2.56 4.79 -9.87
C ASN A 39 1.08 4.52 -10.12
N SER A 40 0.26 5.57 -10.13
CA SER A 40 -1.12 5.47 -10.53
C SER A 40 -1.47 6.44 -11.65
N THR A 41 -2.40 6.04 -12.50
CA THR A 41 -2.87 6.84 -13.62
C THR A 41 -4.37 6.66 -13.76
N GLY A 42 -5.13 7.75 -13.69
CA GLY A 42 -6.59 7.73 -13.80
C GLY A 42 -7.27 8.55 -12.73
N LEU A 43 -8.45 8.07 -12.29
CA LEU A 43 -9.31 8.74 -11.33
C LEU A 43 -9.53 7.85 -10.10
N GLY A 44 -9.05 8.31 -8.95
CA GLY A 44 -9.27 7.68 -7.66
C GLY A 44 -8.11 7.87 -6.69
N ASN A 45 -8.26 7.28 -5.52
CA ASN A 45 -7.27 7.33 -4.45
C ASN A 45 -6.62 5.96 -4.27
N VAL A 46 -5.32 5.97 -4.02
CA VAL A 46 -4.54 4.77 -3.74
C VAL A 46 -3.68 5.00 -2.50
N SER A 47 -3.52 3.98 -1.68
CA SER A 47 -2.57 3.98 -0.57
C SER A 47 -1.90 2.62 -0.43
N VAL A 48 -0.64 2.64 -0.01
CA VAL A 48 0.16 1.46 0.29
C VAL A 48 0.86 1.70 1.62
N SER A 49 0.68 0.80 2.58
CA SER A 49 1.27 0.94 3.91
C SER A 49 1.71 -0.41 4.48
N LEU A 50 2.58 -0.35 5.49
CA LEU A 50 2.85 -1.50 6.35
C LEU A 50 1.85 -1.52 7.50
N VAL A 51 1.34 -2.70 7.82
CA VAL A 51 0.40 -2.92 8.92
C VAL A 51 0.74 -4.19 9.69
N PRO A 52 0.34 -4.31 10.97
CA PRO A 52 0.42 -5.57 11.69
C PRO A 52 -0.55 -6.61 11.11
N PRO A 53 -0.33 -7.92 11.35
CA PRO A 53 -1.21 -8.99 10.88
C PRO A 53 -2.64 -8.89 11.41
N SER A 54 -2.82 -8.26 12.57
CA SER A 54 -4.13 -7.99 13.21
C SER A 54 -4.99 -7.00 12.44
N LYS A 55 -4.42 -6.16 11.57
CA LYS A 55 -5.19 -5.15 10.81
C LYS A 55 -6.25 -5.84 9.97
N VAL A 56 -7.51 -5.48 10.18
CA VAL A 56 -8.67 -6.02 9.45
C VAL A 56 -8.67 -5.47 8.01
N VAL A 57 -9.12 -6.29 7.07
CA VAL A 57 -9.32 -5.90 5.66
C VAL A 57 -10.73 -5.35 5.53
N GLU A 58 -10.84 -4.03 5.39
CA GLU A 58 -12.13 -3.36 5.27
C GLU A 58 -12.04 -2.10 4.42
N PHE A 59 -13.16 -1.71 3.81
CA PHE A 59 -13.28 -0.44 3.11
C PHE A 59 -13.42 0.69 4.14
N GLU A 60 -12.33 1.41 4.41
CA GLU A 60 -12.36 2.59 5.27
C GLU A 60 -13.23 3.70 4.65
N VAL A 61 -14.19 4.22 5.42
CA VAL A 61 -15.16 5.25 4.99
C VAL A 61 -14.61 6.68 5.17
N SER A 62 -13.42 6.85 5.76
CA SER A 62 -12.80 8.15 6.00
C SER A 62 -11.27 8.10 5.87
N PRO A 63 -10.61 9.21 5.48
CA PRO A 63 -9.18 9.34 5.67
C PRO A 63 -8.95 9.45 7.18
N GLN A 64 -8.52 8.36 7.83
CA GLN A 64 -8.22 8.36 9.25
C GLN A 64 -7.04 9.29 9.56
N SER A 65 -7.32 10.58 9.74
CA SER A 65 -6.75 11.30 10.86
C SER A 65 -7.47 10.79 12.12
N THR A 66 -6.72 10.46 13.18
CA THR A 66 -7.22 10.25 14.56
C THR A 66 -7.88 8.91 14.93
N LEU A 67 -7.23 7.78 14.67
CA LEU A 67 -7.38 6.56 15.51
C LEU A 67 -6.01 5.94 15.86
N GLU A 68 -5.01 6.79 16.12
CA GLU A 68 -3.80 6.40 16.84
C GLU A 68 -4.11 6.28 18.35
N THR A 69 -4.86 5.26 18.79
CA THR A 69 -5.06 5.10 20.25
C THR A 69 -5.23 3.64 20.68
N LYS A 70 -4.16 2.85 20.48
CA LYS A 70 -3.65 1.78 21.38
C LYS A 70 -2.69 0.82 20.66
N GLU A 71 -2.87 0.62 19.35
CA GLU A 71 -2.11 -0.39 18.58
C GLU A 71 -0.80 0.16 17.97
N SER A 72 -0.67 1.49 17.86
CA SER A 72 0.56 2.16 17.40
C SER A 72 1.75 1.97 18.35
N LYS A 73 1.51 1.70 19.65
CA LYS A 73 2.58 1.36 20.60
C LYS A 73 3.21 -0.02 20.37
N SER A 74 2.57 -0.88 19.56
CA SER A 74 3.02 -2.26 19.32
C SER A 74 3.60 -2.51 17.92
N PHE A 75 3.53 -1.53 17.01
CA PHE A 75 4.03 -1.68 15.65
C PHE A 75 5.37 -0.94 15.49
N ASN A 76 6.49 -1.67 15.46
CA ASN A 76 7.82 -1.04 15.44
C ASN A 76 8.27 -0.58 14.04
N CYS A 77 7.34 -0.32 13.12
CA CYS A 77 7.60 0.22 11.79
C CYS A 77 7.03 1.63 11.69
N ARG A 78 7.83 2.56 11.19
CA ARG A 78 7.44 3.96 11.00
C ARG A 78 7.88 4.47 9.63
N ILE A 79 7.18 5.46 9.10
CA ILE A 79 7.61 6.16 7.88
C ILE A 79 8.83 7.01 8.22
N GLU A 80 9.93 6.80 7.48
CA GLU A 80 11.15 7.59 7.56
C GLU A 80 11.16 8.68 6.48
N TYR A 81 10.65 8.35 5.30
CA TYR A 81 10.59 9.25 4.16
C TYR A 81 9.34 8.97 3.33
N GLU A 82 8.69 10.03 2.88
CA GLU A 82 7.60 9.95 1.92
C GLU A 82 7.73 11.11 0.94
N LYS A 83 7.59 10.80 -0.35
CA LYS A 83 7.46 11.80 -1.40
C LYS A 83 6.39 11.35 -2.38
N THR A 84 5.41 12.22 -2.60
CA THR A 84 4.35 12.01 -3.58
C THR A 84 4.33 13.17 -4.58
N ASP A 85 4.59 12.87 -5.84
CA ASP A 85 4.46 13.79 -6.96
C ASP A 85 3.13 13.53 -7.67
N ARG A 86 2.32 14.58 -7.85
CA ARG A 86 1.02 14.50 -8.54
C ARG A 86 0.97 15.47 -9.71
N ALA A 87 0.52 14.98 -10.86
CA ALA A 87 0.26 15.77 -12.04
C ALA A 87 -1.18 15.55 -12.50
N LYS A 88 -1.88 16.65 -12.78
CA LYS A 88 -3.25 16.63 -13.28
C LYS A 88 -3.29 17.17 -14.70
N LYS A 89 -3.75 16.35 -15.64
CA LYS A 89 -4.00 16.76 -17.01
C LYS A 89 -5.50 16.94 -17.22
N THR A 90 -5.89 18.14 -17.59
CA THR A 90 -7.29 18.51 -17.86
C THR A 90 -7.50 18.62 -19.36
N ALA A 91 -8.59 18.06 -19.87
CA ALA A 91 -8.96 18.11 -21.28
C ALA A 91 -10.49 18.07 -21.45
N LEU A 92 -11.00 18.45 -22.61
CA LEU A 92 -12.40 18.21 -22.95
C LEU A 92 -12.65 16.71 -23.11
N CYS A 93 -13.80 16.23 -22.65
CA CYS A 93 -14.16 14.83 -22.81
C CYS A 93 -14.45 14.50 -24.28
N ASN A 94 -13.90 13.39 -24.80
CA ASN A 94 -14.11 12.98 -26.20
C ASN A 94 -15.59 12.75 -26.57
N PHE A 95 -16.41 12.29 -25.63
CA PHE A 95 -17.82 11.96 -25.87
C PHE A 95 -18.77 13.13 -25.61
N ASP A 96 -18.33 14.15 -24.89
CA ASP A 96 -19.15 15.30 -24.51
C ASP A 96 -18.25 16.53 -24.34
N PRO A 97 -18.05 17.33 -25.41
CA PRO A 97 -17.19 18.50 -25.39
C PRO A 97 -17.64 19.59 -24.41
N SER A 98 -18.88 19.52 -23.88
CA SER A 98 -19.36 20.43 -22.84
C SER A 98 -18.82 20.08 -21.44
N LYS A 99 -18.22 18.89 -21.28
CA LYS A 99 -17.65 18.40 -20.03
C LYS A 99 -16.13 18.45 -20.05
N ILE A 100 -15.59 18.79 -18.89
CA ILE A 100 -14.16 18.77 -18.62
C ILE A 100 -13.81 17.42 -17.97
N CYS A 101 -12.97 16.65 -18.65
CA CYS A 101 -12.37 15.43 -18.13
C CYS A 101 -10.99 15.74 -17.57
N TYR A 102 -10.58 15.01 -16.54
CA TYR A 102 -9.23 15.08 -16.02
C TYR A 102 -8.65 13.69 -15.83
N GLN A 103 -7.33 13.60 -15.92
CA GLN A 103 -6.56 12.41 -15.65
C GLN A 103 -5.47 12.79 -14.67
N GLU A 104 -5.36 12.04 -13.58
CA GLU A 104 -4.31 12.25 -12.58
C GLU A 104 -3.23 11.19 -12.76
N GLN A 105 -1.98 11.62 -12.67
CA GLN A 105 -0.82 10.77 -12.58
C GLN A 105 -0.17 11.03 -11.23
N THR A 106 -0.02 9.98 -10.44
CA THR A 106 0.63 10.06 -9.13
C THR A 106 1.80 9.10 -9.09
N GLN A 107 2.97 9.59 -8.71
CA GLN A 107 4.15 8.80 -8.41
C GLN A 107 4.50 9.01 -6.93
N SER A 108 4.54 7.93 -6.16
CA SER A 108 4.90 7.98 -4.74
C SER A 108 6.06 7.06 -4.44
N HIS A 109 6.88 7.52 -3.51
CA HIS A 109 8.02 6.83 -2.91
C HIS A 109 7.90 6.92 -1.39
N VAL A 110 7.87 5.77 -0.72
CA VAL A 110 7.76 5.68 0.74
C VAL A 110 8.85 4.76 1.28
N SER A 111 9.59 5.22 2.28
CA SER A 111 10.55 4.43 3.05
C SER A 111 9.98 4.21 4.45
N TRP A 112 9.87 2.94 4.84
CA TRP A 112 9.53 2.54 6.19
C TRP A 112 10.78 2.02 6.89
N LEU A 113 11.01 2.44 8.12
CA LEU A 113 12.06 1.91 8.99
C LEU A 113 11.44 1.06 10.09
N CYS A 114 11.93 -0.17 10.23
CA CYS A 114 11.43 -1.17 11.16
C CYS A 114 12.57 -1.64 12.11
N SER A 115 12.34 -1.68 13.44
CA SER A 115 13.26 -2.21 14.48
C SER A 115 12.87 -3.57 15.14
N LYS A 116 13.76 -4.58 15.09
CA LYS A 116 13.58 -5.90 15.75
C LYS A 116 13.39 -5.72 17.28
N PRO A 117 12.74 -6.67 18.00
CA PRO A 117 12.21 -7.96 17.55
C PRO A 117 10.87 -7.81 16.84
N PHE A 118 10.65 -8.59 15.77
CA PHE A 118 9.44 -8.51 14.98
C PHE A 118 8.75 -9.84 14.78
N LYS A 119 7.42 -9.72 14.70
CA LYS A 119 6.51 -10.70 14.10
C LYS A 119 6.19 -10.24 12.67
N VAL A 120 5.58 -11.12 11.89
CA VAL A 120 5.09 -10.93 10.51
C VAL A 120 4.65 -9.49 10.23
N ILE A 121 5.15 -8.87 9.17
CA ILE A 121 4.63 -7.62 8.63
C ILE A 121 3.74 -7.90 7.42
N CYS A 122 2.72 -7.07 7.23
CA CYS A 122 1.82 -7.17 6.09
C CYS A 122 1.82 -5.86 5.30
N ILE A 123 1.62 -5.98 3.99
CA ILE A 123 1.44 -4.90 3.04
C ILE A 123 -0.06 -4.69 2.88
N TYR A 124 -0.54 -3.49 3.19
CA TYR A 124 -1.94 -3.10 3.00
C TYR A 124 -2.05 -2.18 1.79
N ILE A 125 -2.96 -2.52 0.89
CA ILE A 125 -3.22 -1.77 -0.34
C ILE A 125 -4.69 -1.38 -0.33
N ALA A 126 -4.96 -0.09 -0.43
CA ALA A 126 -6.30 0.42 -0.66
C ALA A 126 -6.37 1.08 -2.04
N PHE A 127 -7.35 0.66 -2.83
CA PHE A 127 -7.60 1.13 -4.19
C PHE A 127 -9.06 1.58 -4.26
N TYR A 128 -9.26 2.88 -4.45
CA TYR A 128 -10.57 3.51 -4.55
C TYR A 128 -10.69 4.24 -5.88
N SER A 129 -11.10 3.52 -6.92
CA SER A 129 -11.49 4.16 -8.18
C SER A 129 -12.95 4.58 -8.16
N VAL A 130 -13.36 5.29 -9.21
CA VAL A 130 -14.74 5.71 -9.43
C VAL A 130 -15.64 4.57 -9.91
N ASP A 131 -15.06 3.48 -10.45
CA ASP A 131 -15.79 2.31 -10.94
C ASP A 131 -15.73 1.12 -9.96
N TYR A 132 -14.58 0.87 -9.35
CA TYR A 132 -14.39 -0.20 -8.37
C TYR A 132 -13.57 0.23 -7.16
N LYS A 133 -13.77 -0.49 -6.06
CA LYS A 133 -12.99 -0.39 -4.83
C LYS A 133 -12.40 -1.76 -4.50
N LEU A 134 -11.15 -1.79 -4.05
CA LEU A 134 -10.47 -3.01 -3.61
C LEU A 134 -9.57 -2.68 -2.43
N VAL A 135 -9.59 -3.55 -1.42
CA VAL A 135 -8.65 -3.52 -0.29
C VAL A 135 -8.01 -4.89 -0.16
N GLN A 136 -6.68 -4.92 -0.05
CA GLN A 136 -5.91 -6.15 0.01
C GLN A 136 -4.86 -6.05 1.12
N LYS A 137 -4.74 -7.11 1.92
CA LYS A 137 -3.65 -7.28 2.88
C LYS A 137 -2.84 -8.52 2.49
N VAL A 138 -1.56 -8.33 2.23
CA VAL A 138 -0.62 -9.40 1.87
C VAL A 138 0.40 -9.57 2.98
N CYS A 139 0.52 -10.78 3.53
CA CYS A 139 1.46 -11.08 4.62
C CYS A 139 2.44 -12.16 4.16
N PRO A 140 3.56 -11.81 3.47
CA PRO A 140 4.38 -12.79 2.76
C PRO A 140 4.96 -13.90 3.65
N ASP A 141 5.36 -13.55 4.89
CA ASP A 141 5.98 -14.47 5.84
C ASP A 141 4.98 -14.99 6.90
N TYR A 142 3.66 -14.86 6.68
CA TYR A 142 2.67 -15.21 7.71
C TYR A 142 2.80 -16.66 8.18
N ASN A 143 2.90 -17.60 7.24
CA ASN A 143 2.97 -19.02 7.55
C ASN A 143 4.27 -19.44 8.26
N TYR A 144 5.35 -18.67 8.11
CA TYR A 144 6.63 -18.97 8.78
C TYR A 144 6.65 -18.59 10.27
N HIS A 145 5.75 -17.68 10.67
CA HIS A 145 5.78 -17.07 12.00
C HIS A 145 4.43 -17.09 12.72
N SER A 146 3.37 -17.61 12.07
CA SER A 146 2.05 -17.80 12.69
C SER A 146 1.99 -19.14 13.41
N GLU A 147 1.43 -19.14 14.62
CA GLU A 147 1.04 -20.36 15.35
C GLU A 147 -0.14 -21.09 14.67
N THR A 148 -0.83 -20.41 13.74
CA THR A 148 -1.93 -20.93 12.91
C THR A 148 -1.68 -20.57 11.43
N PRO A 149 -0.89 -21.35 10.68
CA PRO A 149 -0.61 -21.07 9.28
C PRO A 149 -1.87 -21.21 8.41
N TYR A 150 -1.97 -20.41 7.35
CA TYR A 150 -3.00 -20.61 6.33
C TYR A 150 -2.76 -21.96 5.65
N LEU A 151 -3.78 -22.83 5.67
CA LEU A 151 -3.83 -24.01 4.83
C LEU A 151 -4.00 -23.54 3.38
N SER A 152 -3.06 -23.88 2.51
CA SER A 152 -3.19 -23.66 1.07
C SER A 152 -4.29 -24.56 0.52
N SER A 153 -5.49 -24.03 0.36
CA SER A 153 -6.55 -24.68 -0.41
C SER A 153 -6.18 -24.59 -1.89
N GLY A 154 -5.75 -25.72 -2.46
CA GLY A 154 -5.56 -25.94 -3.89
C GLY A 154 -6.83 -26.39 -4.58
#